data_AF-A0A6I7D5Q1-F1
#
_entry.id   AF-A0A6I7D5Q1-F1
#
_cell.length_a   1.000
_cell.length_b   1.000
_cell.length_c   1.000
_cell.angle_alpha   90.00
_cell.angle_beta   90.00
_cell.angle_gamma   90.00
#
_symmetry.space_group_name_H-M   'P 1'
#
loop_
_entity.id
_entity.type
_entity.pdbx_description
1 polymer ?
#
loop_
_entity_poly.entity_id
_entity_poly.type
_entity_poly.pdbx_seq_one_letter_code
_entity_poly.pdbx_strand_id
1 'polypeptide(L)'
;MSKPNNDIASVGSLAGAFSSAFRHLMMNTDDMLPATVINYDEKTNRAMIKPLVMMLTTDDEKISRAPVANIPVFRFGGGGFFIRAPIKPGDFGWLKACDRDISLIFQRGGLEDQPNTTRLHSFSDAMFFPDTIKGWAIDGKNIDALVIQSMDGSVCFSLHNDKVVLETPKYEINAPETIFTGNVTVNGNYAVNGNSDSQGGLMRHNGKDIGSTHTHSGVQAGKDNTGSPI
;
A
#
# COMPACT_ATOMS: atom_id res chain seq x y z
N MET A 1 25.56 21.45 -29.86
CA MET A 1 26.00 20.95 -28.54
C MET A 1 26.57 22.12 -27.76
N SER A 2 25.91 22.56 -26.69
CA SER A 2 26.49 23.54 -25.77
C SER A 2 27.65 22.87 -25.04
N LYS A 3 28.87 23.42 -25.17
CA LYS A 3 29.99 22.97 -24.33
C LYS A 3 29.58 23.10 -22.86
N PRO A 4 29.89 22.11 -22.00
CA PRO A 4 29.71 22.26 -20.56
C PRO A 4 30.40 23.56 -20.11
N ASN A 5 29.70 24.37 -19.33
CA ASN A 5 30.27 25.58 -18.72
C ASN A 5 31.19 25.13 -17.57
N ASN A 6 32.38 24.65 -17.93
CA ASN A 6 33.43 24.38 -16.97
C ASN A 6 34.07 25.71 -16.60
N ASP A 7 34.12 26.02 -15.31
CA ASP A 7 34.84 27.20 -14.83
C ASP A 7 36.32 27.09 -15.23
N ILE A 8 36.72 27.90 -16.21
CA ILE A 8 38.04 27.86 -16.84
C ILE A 8 39.13 28.17 -15.80
N ALA A 9 38.80 28.88 -14.71
CA ALA A 9 39.72 29.16 -13.61
C ALA A 9 40.13 27.91 -12.81
N SER A 10 39.39 26.81 -12.91
CA SER A 10 39.67 25.57 -12.17
C SER A 10 40.56 24.58 -12.95
N VAL A 11 40.68 24.74 -14.27
CA VAL A 11 41.38 23.79 -15.15
C VAL A 11 42.88 23.79 -14.85
N GLY A 12 43.41 22.65 -14.36
CA GLY A 12 44.82 22.48 -14.02
C GLY A 12 45.25 23.03 -12.65
N SER A 13 44.31 23.58 -11.87
CA SER A 13 44.56 24.07 -10.50
C SER A 13 44.43 22.94 -9.47
N LEU A 14 45.08 23.09 -8.30
CA LEU A 14 44.89 22.18 -7.16
C LEU A 14 43.42 22.13 -6.71
N ALA A 15 42.73 23.28 -6.75
CA ALA A 15 41.31 23.36 -6.44
C ALA A 15 40.45 22.54 -7.41
N GLY A 16 40.72 22.64 -8.73
CA GLY A 16 40.05 21.83 -9.75
C GLY A 16 40.33 20.33 -9.62
N ALA A 17 41.57 19.96 -9.24
CA ALA A 17 41.91 18.58 -8.94
C ALA A 17 41.09 18.04 -7.75
N PHE A 18 40.97 18.80 -6.66
CA PHE A 18 40.12 18.43 -5.53
C PHE A 18 38.63 18.34 -5.92
N SER A 19 38.11 19.30 -6.68
CA SER A 19 36.72 19.26 -7.17
C SER A 19 36.45 18.02 -8.02
N SER A 20 37.38 17.65 -8.91
CA SER A 20 37.27 16.42 -9.71
C SER A 20 37.32 15.17 -8.84
N ALA A 21 38.22 15.10 -7.87
CA ALA A 21 38.33 13.98 -6.94
C ALA A 21 37.06 13.80 -6.11
N PHE A 22 36.50 14.89 -5.55
CA PHE A 22 35.24 14.85 -4.80
C PHE A 22 34.06 14.47 -5.69
N ARG A 23 34.01 14.95 -6.93
CA ARG A 23 32.98 14.55 -7.89
C ARG A 23 33.03 13.04 -8.18
N HIS A 24 34.22 12.49 -8.41
CA HIS A 24 34.38 11.04 -8.62
C HIS A 24 34.03 10.22 -7.37
N LEU A 25 34.37 10.71 -6.18
CA LEU A 25 33.95 10.10 -4.92
C LEU A 25 32.42 10.04 -4.82
N MET A 26 31.73 11.15 -5.11
CA MET A 26 30.27 11.19 -5.10
C MET A 26 29.65 10.31 -6.20
N MET A 27 30.25 10.24 -7.38
CA MET A 27 29.80 9.35 -8.47
C MET A 27 29.87 7.87 -8.11
N ASN A 28 30.84 7.48 -7.28
CA ASN A 28 31.00 6.10 -6.78
C ASN A 28 30.20 5.81 -5.50
N THR A 29 29.44 6.78 -4.99
CA THR A 29 28.58 6.62 -3.82
C THR A 29 27.16 6.37 -4.31
N ASP A 30 26.67 5.13 -4.21
CA ASP A 30 25.26 4.86 -4.51
C ASP A 30 24.38 5.45 -3.39
N ASP A 31 23.33 6.17 -3.78
CA ASP A 31 22.35 6.69 -2.82
C ASP A 31 20.96 6.15 -3.14
N MET A 32 20.13 6.90 -3.87
CA MET A 32 18.79 6.48 -4.24
C MET A 32 18.57 6.61 -5.75
N LEU A 33 18.06 5.54 -6.39
CA LEU A 33 17.70 5.54 -7.80
C LEU A 33 16.31 4.95 -8.03
N PRO A 34 15.58 5.41 -9.06
CA PRO A 34 14.37 4.72 -9.51
C PRO A 34 14.73 3.33 -10.03
N ALA A 35 13.92 2.34 -9.70
CA ALA A 35 14.17 0.95 -10.00
C ALA A 35 12.87 0.18 -10.29
N THR A 36 13.00 -0.99 -10.91
CA THR A 36 11.89 -1.92 -11.14
C THR A 36 12.16 -3.28 -10.53
N VAL A 37 11.10 -3.95 -10.07
CA VAL A 37 11.12 -5.34 -9.60
C VAL A 37 11.27 -6.28 -10.79
N ILE A 38 12.30 -7.12 -10.79
CA ILE A 38 12.43 -8.25 -11.72
C ILE A 38 11.68 -9.47 -11.18
N ASN A 39 11.89 -9.80 -9.90
CA ASN A 39 11.18 -10.86 -9.21
C ASN A 39 11.04 -10.52 -7.73
N TYR A 40 10.13 -11.22 -7.05
CA TYR A 40 9.85 -11.03 -5.64
C TYR A 40 9.51 -12.38 -4.99
N ASP A 41 10.18 -12.68 -3.88
CA ASP A 41 9.86 -13.78 -2.99
C ASP A 41 9.11 -13.27 -1.76
N GLU A 42 7.82 -13.59 -1.71
CA GLU A 42 6.92 -13.21 -0.63
C GLU A 42 7.33 -13.81 0.73
N LYS A 43 7.87 -15.03 0.74
CA LYS A 43 8.16 -15.75 1.99
C LYS A 43 9.32 -15.12 2.74
N THR A 44 10.32 -14.64 2.01
CA THR A 44 11.52 -14.01 2.58
C THR A 44 11.46 -12.49 2.54
N ASN A 45 10.45 -11.90 1.87
CA ASN A 45 10.34 -10.46 1.61
C ASN A 45 11.63 -9.93 0.92
N ARG A 46 12.04 -10.60 -0.16
CA ARG A 46 13.25 -10.28 -0.93
C ARG A 46 12.93 -10.14 -2.41
N ALA A 47 13.60 -9.21 -3.07
CA ALA A 47 13.42 -8.94 -4.49
C ALA A 47 14.75 -8.93 -5.24
N MET A 48 14.68 -9.24 -6.54
CA MET A 48 15.68 -8.83 -7.50
C MET A 48 15.24 -7.50 -8.12
N ILE A 49 16.07 -6.47 -8.01
CA ILE A 49 15.74 -5.10 -8.38
C ILE A 49 16.68 -4.61 -9.47
N LYS A 50 16.15 -3.94 -10.49
CA LYS A 50 16.93 -3.31 -11.56
C LYS A 50 16.86 -1.80 -11.47
N PRO A 51 17.96 -1.11 -11.13
CA PRO A 51 18.04 0.35 -11.27
C PRO A 51 17.80 0.78 -12.73
N LEU A 52 17.05 1.86 -12.91
CA LEU A 52 16.62 2.33 -14.25
C LEU A 52 17.55 3.41 -14.82
N VAL A 53 18.26 4.16 -13.98
CA VAL A 53 19.22 5.17 -14.43
C VAL A 53 20.53 4.51 -14.87
N MET A 54 20.90 4.72 -16.13
CA MET A 54 22.16 4.24 -16.71
C MET A 54 23.36 5.01 -16.14
N MET A 55 24.53 4.36 -16.14
CA MET A 55 25.81 5.02 -15.90
C MET A 55 26.33 5.65 -17.20
N LEU A 56 27.15 6.69 -17.06
CA LEU A 56 27.96 7.25 -18.15
C LEU A 56 29.43 6.98 -17.85
N THR A 57 30.17 6.47 -18.83
CA THR A 57 31.63 6.36 -18.72
C THR A 57 32.30 7.72 -18.89
N THR A 58 33.62 7.79 -18.68
CA THR A 58 34.42 8.98 -19.00
C THR A 58 34.39 9.35 -20.48
N ASP A 59 34.02 8.40 -21.35
CA ASP A 59 33.92 8.58 -22.81
C ASP A 59 32.46 8.82 -23.27
N ASP A 60 31.57 9.21 -22.35
CA ASP A 60 30.13 9.44 -22.58
C ASP A 60 29.35 8.19 -23.08
N GLU A 61 29.88 6.99 -22.89
CA GLU A 61 29.17 5.75 -23.23
C GLU A 61 28.14 5.40 -22.16
N LYS A 62 26.94 5.00 -22.61
CA LYS A 62 25.82 4.64 -21.72
C LYS A 62 25.88 3.17 -21.35
N ILE A 63 26.00 2.88 -20.06
CA ILE A 63 26.05 1.51 -19.52
C ILE A 63 24.84 1.23 -18.64
N SER A 64 24.14 0.11 -18.90
CA SER A 64 23.05 -0.35 -18.04
C SER A 64 23.58 -0.89 -16.73
N ARG A 65 22.91 -0.57 -15.62
CA ARG A 65 23.21 -1.17 -14.32
C ARG A 65 22.73 -2.62 -14.29
N ALA A 66 23.53 -3.49 -13.67
CA ALA A 66 23.14 -4.87 -13.42
C ALA A 66 21.99 -4.93 -12.39
N PRO A 67 21.09 -5.93 -12.49
CA PRO A 67 20.15 -6.21 -11.42
C PRO A 67 20.85 -6.60 -10.13
N VAL A 68 20.27 -6.22 -9.00
CA VAL A 68 20.76 -6.55 -7.67
C VAL A 68 19.79 -7.52 -7.01
N ALA A 69 20.31 -8.63 -6.51
CA ALA A 69 19.53 -9.70 -5.90
C ALA A 69 19.41 -9.51 -4.38
N ASN A 70 18.47 -10.24 -3.77
CA ASN A 70 18.31 -10.35 -2.32
C ASN A 70 18.08 -9.00 -1.61
N ILE A 71 17.40 -8.08 -2.27
CA ILE A 71 17.09 -6.76 -1.71
C ILE A 71 15.83 -6.86 -0.83
N PRO A 72 15.87 -6.46 0.46
CA PRO A 72 14.67 -6.33 1.27
C PRO A 72 13.72 -5.28 0.68
N VAL A 73 12.42 -5.59 0.70
CA VAL A 73 11.36 -4.65 0.31
C VAL A 73 10.78 -4.00 1.56
N PHE A 74 10.74 -2.66 1.57
CA PHE A 74 10.17 -1.89 2.65
C PHE A 74 8.70 -2.22 2.87
N ARG A 75 8.30 -2.35 4.15
CA ARG A 75 6.91 -2.50 4.59
C ARG A 75 6.69 -1.55 5.76
N PHE A 76 5.63 -0.75 5.69
CA PHE A 76 5.27 0.12 6.81
C PHE A 76 4.68 -0.74 7.93
N GLY A 77 5.34 -0.81 9.10
CA GLY A 77 4.89 -1.67 10.19
C GLY A 77 5.68 -1.53 11.48
N GLY A 78 5.16 -2.13 12.55
CA GLY A 78 5.68 -2.06 13.92
C GLY A 78 4.64 -2.58 14.92
N GLY A 79 5.05 -2.95 16.13
CA GLY A 79 4.13 -3.35 17.20
C GLY A 79 3.25 -4.59 16.90
N GLY A 80 3.68 -5.44 15.97
CA GLY A 80 2.91 -6.62 15.52
C GLY A 80 2.03 -6.39 14.29
N PHE A 81 2.03 -5.20 13.71
CA PHE A 81 1.21 -4.84 12.53
C PHE A 81 2.07 -4.39 11.36
N PHE A 82 1.56 -4.54 10.14
CA PHE A 82 2.19 -4.01 8.93
C PHE A 82 1.16 -3.81 7.79
N ILE A 83 1.49 -2.91 6.86
CA ILE A 83 0.80 -2.73 5.58
C ILE A 83 1.61 -3.48 4.51
N ARG A 84 0.92 -4.32 3.72
CA ARG A 84 1.54 -5.12 2.66
C ARG A 84 0.83 -4.90 1.33
N ALA A 85 1.58 -4.39 0.35
CA ALA A 85 1.18 -4.35 -1.04
C ALA A 85 1.55 -5.67 -1.75
N PRO A 86 0.74 -6.13 -2.73
CA PRO A 86 1.02 -7.36 -3.47
C PRO A 86 2.04 -7.13 -4.59
N ILE A 87 3.32 -7.03 -4.24
CA ILE A 87 4.43 -6.72 -5.16
C ILE A 87 4.59 -7.77 -6.27
N LYS A 88 4.83 -7.33 -7.50
CA LYS A 88 4.98 -8.16 -8.71
C LYS A 88 6.14 -7.69 -9.61
N PRO A 89 6.63 -8.55 -10.51
CA PRO A 89 7.53 -8.12 -11.59
C PRO A 89 6.95 -6.94 -12.37
N GLY A 90 7.80 -5.95 -12.64
CA GLY A 90 7.41 -4.71 -13.32
C GLY A 90 6.99 -3.59 -12.38
N ASP A 91 6.72 -3.86 -11.10
CA ASP A 91 6.40 -2.80 -10.14
C ASP A 91 7.57 -1.82 -10.01
N PHE A 92 7.22 -0.55 -9.86
CA PHE A 92 8.15 0.55 -9.75
C PHE A 92 8.47 0.85 -8.28
N GLY A 93 9.65 1.44 -8.04
CA GLY A 93 9.96 2.02 -6.75
C GLY A 93 11.32 2.69 -6.73
N TRP A 94 11.81 2.93 -5.52
CA TRP A 94 13.11 3.54 -5.26
C TRP A 94 14.03 2.52 -4.59
N LEU A 95 15.23 2.37 -5.12
CA LEU A 95 16.29 1.57 -4.50
C LEU A 95 17.21 2.51 -3.74
N LYS A 96 17.32 2.34 -2.42
CA LYS A 96 18.17 3.17 -1.55
C LYS A 96 19.28 2.31 -0.96
N ALA A 97 20.53 2.67 -1.22
CA ALA A 97 21.70 2.04 -0.61
C ALA A 97 21.79 2.40 0.88
N CYS A 98 22.15 1.41 1.71
CA CYS A 98 22.51 1.62 3.10
C CYS A 98 23.97 2.05 3.22
N ASP A 99 24.31 2.65 4.37
CA ASP A 99 25.64 3.16 4.65
C ASP A 99 26.69 2.04 4.75
N ARG A 100 26.28 0.82 5.12
CA ARG A 100 27.13 -0.36 5.35
C ARG A 100 26.42 -1.63 4.86
N ASP A 101 27.19 -2.71 4.76
CA ASP A 101 26.67 -4.06 4.56
C ASP A 101 25.70 -4.47 5.69
N ILE A 102 24.47 -4.83 5.30
CA ILE A 102 23.37 -5.19 6.21
C ILE A 102 23.07 -6.70 6.23
N SER A 103 23.87 -7.51 5.53
CA SER A 103 23.56 -8.93 5.29
C SER A 103 23.47 -9.75 6.58
N LEU A 104 24.41 -9.58 7.52
CA LEU A 104 24.41 -10.31 8.79
C LEU A 104 23.24 -9.93 9.69
N ILE A 105 22.89 -8.64 9.76
CA ILE A 105 21.74 -8.15 10.54
C ILE A 105 20.47 -8.87 10.08
N PHE A 106 20.27 -8.99 8.76
CA PHE A 106 19.11 -9.71 8.23
C PHE A 106 19.18 -11.23 8.41
N GLN A 107 20.36 -11.85 8.26
CA GLN A 107 20.54 -13.28 8.49
C GLN A 107 20.27 -13.67 9.95
N ARG A 108 20.56 -12.77 10.88
CA ARG A 108 20.40 -12.98 12.32
C ARG A 108 19.07 -12.46 12.88
N GLY A 109 18.12 -12.09 12.02
CA GLY A 109 16.78 -11.67 12.45
C GLY A 109 16.73 -10.30 13.12
N GLY A 110 17.59 -9.36 12.69
CA GLY A 110 17.60 -7.98 13.18
C GLY A 110 18.47 -7.75 14.42
N LEU A 111 19.32 -8.72 14.78
CA LEU A 111 20.27 -8.57 15.86
C LEU A 111 21.46 -7.70 15.44
N GLU A 112 22.03 -6.99 16.40
CA GLU A 112 23.24 -6.19 16.21
C GLU A 112 24.41 -7.08 15.77
N ASP A 113 25.14 -6.61 14.74
CA ASP A 113 26.33 -7.25 14.21
C ASP A 113 27.22 -6.24 13.46
N GLN A 114 28.47 -6.63 13.21
CA GLN A 114 29.38 -5.89 12.35
C GLN A 114 29.00 -6.04 10.86
N PRO A 115 29.39 -5.10 9.98
CA PRO A 115 29.28 -5.28 8.54
C PRO A 115 30.08 -6.51 8.07
N ASN A 116 29.47 -7.36 7.24
CA ASN A 116 30.14 -8.55 6.71
C ASN A 116 31.25 -8.22 5.71
N THR A 117 31.15 -7.05 5.07
CA THR A 117 32.13 -6.55 4.12
C THR A 117 32.39 -5.06 4.36
N THR A 118 33.41 -4.53 3.70
CA THR A 118 33.80 -3.11 3.79
C THR A 118 33.09 -2.21 2.78
N ARG A 119 32.04 -2.70 2.11
CA ARG A 119 31.25 -1.90 1.16
C ARG A 119 30.56 -0.74 1.89
N LEU A 120 30.58 0.42 1.24
CA LEU A 120 29.96 1.65 1.70
C LEU A 120 29.03 2.13 0.60
N HIS A 121 27.81 2.54 0.94
CA HIS A 121 26.87 3.17 0.00
C HIS A 121 26.80 2.41 -1.33
N SER A 122 26.47 1.11 -1.26
CA SER A 122 26.36 0.24 -2.42
C SER A 122 24.95 -0.28 -2.57
N PHE A 123 24.43 -0.33 -3.80
CA PHE A 123 23.13 -0.94 -4.05
C PHE A 123 23.06 -2.43 -3.71
N SER A 124 24.21 -3.12 -3.57
CA SER A 124 24.28 -4.51 -3.06
C SER A 124 23.69 -4.66 -1.66
N ASP A 125 23.71 -3.57 -0.87
CA ASP A 125 23.26 -3.51 0.51
C ASP A 125 22.14 -2.46 0.62
N ALA A 126 21.10 -2.59 -0.20
CA ALA A 126 20.03 -1.61 -0.33
C ALA A 126 18.70 -2.08 0.24
N MET A 127 17.74 -1.17 0.30
CA MET A 127 16.32 -1.45 0.50
C MET A 127 15.50 -0.88 -0.66
N PHE A 128 14.51 -1.64 -1.11
CA PHE A 128 13.57 -1.21 -2.13
C PHE A 128 12.30 -0.64 -1.51
N PHE A 129 11.90 0.54 -1.94
CA PHE A 129 10.69 1.24 -1.52
C PHE A 129 9.69 1.25 -2.68
N PRO A 130 8.64 0.42 -2.63
CA PRO A 130 7.62 0.41 -3.67
C PRO A 130 6.94 1.77 -3.78
N ASP A 131 6.78 2.24 -5.01
CA ASP A 131 6.09 3.50 -5.30
C ASP A 131 5.33 3.34 -6.62
N THR A 132 4.14 3.92 -6.70
CA THR A 132 3.37 3.90 -7.93
C THR A 132 3.75 5.05 -8.86
N ILE A 133 4.36 6.14 -8.36
CA ILE A 133 4.73 7.42 -9.02
C ILE A 133 3.60 8.11 -9.81
N LYS A 134 2.93 7.39 -10.70
CA LYS A 134 1.87 7.85 -11.61
C LYS A 134 1.01 6.65 -12.04
N GLY A 135 -0.18 6.93 -12.54
CA GLY A 135 -1.09 5.88 -13.05
C GLY A 135 -2.12 5.40 -12.03
N TRP A 136 -2.25 6.12 -10.91
CA TRP A 136 -3.41 6.04 -10.04
C TRP A 136 -4.48 7.05 -10.47
N ALA A 137 -5.75 6.69 -10.29
CA ALA A 137 -6.89 7.58 -10.49
C ALA A 137 -7.54 7.89 -9.14
N ILE A 138 -7.69 9.19 -8.81
CA ILE A 138 -8.47 9.63 -7.66
C ILE A 138 -9.79 10.20 -8.17
N ASP A 139 -10.90 9.62 -7.73
CA ASP A 139 -12.23 10.19 -7.96
C ASP A 139 -12.32 11.54 -7.24
N GLY A 140 -12.86 12.56 -7.91
CA GLY A 140 -12.95 13.92 -7.38
C GLY A 140 -13.68 14.02 -6.04
N LYS A 141 -14.59 13.09 -5.74
CA LYS A 141 -15.27 13.02 -4.43
C LYS A 141 -14.33 12.68 -3.27
N ASN A 142 -13.14 12.13 -3.54
CA ASN A 142 -12.14 11.70 -2.57
C ASN A 142 -10.87 12.57 -2.59
N ILE A 143 -10.88 13.72 -3.28
CA ILE A 143 -9.68 14.54 -3.48
C ILE A 143 -9.08 15.09 -2.17
N ASP A 144 -9.93 15.35 -1.17
CA ASP A 144 -9.55 15.86 0.15
C ASP A 144 -9.52 14.75 1.22
N ALA A 145 -9.60 13.47 0.81
CA ALA A 145 -9.59 12.33 1.70
C ALA A 145 -8.23 11.64 1.76
N LEU A 146 -7.91 11.03 2.90
CA LEU A 146 -6.89 9.98 2.92
C LEU A 146 -7.49 8.73 2.29
N VAL A 147 -6.82 8.16 1.29
CA VAL A 147 -7.29 6.97 0.57
C VAL A 147 -6.34 5.79 0.67
N ILE A 148 -6.91 4.59 0.75
CA ILE A 148 -6.25 3.31 0.46
C ILE A 148 -7.09 2.65 -0.63
N GLN A 149 -6.54 2.47 -1.83
CA GLN A 149 -7.32 2.07 -3.00
C GLN A 149 -6.53 1.23 -4.02
N SER A 150 -7.26 0.60 -4.94
CA SER A 150 -6.72 0.09 -6.19
C SER A 150 -6.23 1.22 -7.09
N MET A 151 -5.32 0.93 -8.02
CA MET A 151 -4.78 1.95 -8.94
C MET A 151 -5.88 2.59 -9.82
N ASP A 152 -6.90 1.81 -10.18
CA ASP A 152 -8.05 2.28 -10.96
C ASP A 152 -9.15 2.95 -10.12
N GLY A 153 -9.02 2.94 -8.78
CA GLY A 153 -10.00 3.51 -7.84
C GLY A 153 -11.30 2.71 -7.68
N SER A 154 -11.43 1.54 -8.31
CA SER A 154 -12.65 0.71 -8.24
C SER A 154 -12.95 0.14 -6.85
N VAL A 155 -11.91 -0.02 -6.02
CA VAL A 155 -12.02 -0.34 -4.60
C VAL A 155 -11.29 0.74 -3.82
N CYS A 156 -11.99 1.43 -2.93
CA CYS A 156 -11.45 2.56 -2.20
C CYS A 156 -11.97 2.59 -0.76
N PHE A 157 -11.04 2.64 0.19
CA PHE A 157 -11.31 3.02 1.57
C PHE A 157 -10.87 4.47 1.76
N SER A 158 -11.81 5.37 2.02
CA SER A 158 -11.56 6.80 2.13
C SER A 158 -11.95 7.34 3.51
N LEU A 159 -11.02 8.09 4.10
CA LEU A 159 -11.20 8.80 5.37
C LEU A 159 -11.29 10.30 5.08
N HIS A 160 -12.49 10.84 5.31
CA HIS A 160 -12.79 12.27 5.22
C HIS A 160 -12.83 12.86 6.64
N ASN A 161 -12.94 14.19 6.74
CA ASN A 161 -13.03 14.86 8.05
C ASN A 161 -14.29 14.52 8.84
N ASP A 162 -15.39 14.18 8.17
CA ASP A 162 -16.72 13.98 8.75
C ASP A 162 -17.30 12.57 8.52
N LYS A 163 -16.66 11.74 7.68
CA LYS A 163 -17.14 10.39 7.34
C LYS A 163 -16.01 9.44 6.91
N VAL A 164 -16.31 8.15 6.97
CA VAL A 164 -15.50 7.08 6.38
C VAL A 164 -16.35 6.37 5.34
N VAL A 165 -15.80 6.14 4.14
CA VAL A 165 -16.52 5.46 3.05
C VAL A 165 -15.69 4.30 2.52
N LEU A 166 -16.31 3.12 2.46
CA LEU A 166 -15.80 1.95 1.74
C LEU A 166 -16.61 1.78 0.47
N GLU A 167 -15.99 2.05 -0.68
CA GLU A 167 -16.57 1.82 -1.99
C GLU A 167 -15.95 0.58 -2.63
N THR A 168 -16.80 -0.39 -2.97
CA THR A 168 -16.40 -1.66 -3.58
C THR A 168 -17.59 -2.30 -4.29
N PRO A 169 -17.39 -3.04 -5.40
CA PRO A 169 -18.44 -3.84 -6.02
C PRO A 169 -19.02 -4.93 -5.10
N LYS A 170 -18.21 -5.44 -4.16
CA LYS A 170 -18.61 -6.46 -3.19
C LYS A 170 -17.91 -6.22 -1.86
N TYR A 171 -18.67 -6.21 -0.78
CA TYR A 171 -18.15 -6.19 0.58
C TYR A 171 -18.53 -7.50 1.29
N GLU A 172 -17.53 -8.20 1.84
CA GLU A 172 -17.71 -9.46 2.55
C GLU A 172 -17.15 -9.32 3.96
N ILE A 173 -17.98 -9.64 4.96
CA ILE A 173 -17.62 -9.58 6.37
C ILE A 173 -17.58 -11.01 6.90
N ASN A 174 -16.39 -11.51 7.21
CA ASN A 174 -16.20 -12.78 7.88
C ASN A 174 -15.79 -12.51 9.33
N ALA A 175 -16.79 -12.29 10.18
CA ALA A 175 -16.62 -12.05 11.61
C ALA A 175 -17.65 -12.87 12.40
N PRO A 176 -17.27 -13.49 13.54
CA PRO A 176 -18.21 -14.18 14.41
C PRO A 176 -19.33 -13.28 14.95
N GLU A 177 -19.05 -11.99 15.08
CA GLU A 177 -20.01 -10.98 15.55
C GLU A 177 -19.77 -9.67 14.78
N THR A 178 -20.85 -8.95 14.49
CA THR A 178 -20.81 -7.59 13.91
C THR A 178 -21.80 -6.72 14.67
N ILE A 179 -21.32 -5.59 15.21
CA ILE A 179 -22.11 -4.68 16.03
C ILE A 179 -22.27 -3.34 15.33
N PHE A 180 -23.51 -2.88 15.18
CA PHE A 180 -23.85 -1.52 14.78
C PHE A 180 -24.51 -0.81 15.96
N THR A 181 -23.84 0.19 16.53
CA THR A 181 -24.34 0.94 17.70
C THR A 181 -25.27 2.10 17.33
N GLY A 182 -25.26 2.51 16.07
CA GLY A 182 -26.10 3.57 15.52
C GLY A 182 -27.18 3.03 14.58
N ASN A 183 -27.86 3.96 13.92
CA ASN A 183 -28.88 3.63 12.93
C ASN A 183 -28.26 2.93 11.71
N VAL A 184 -28.92 1.87 11.23
CA VAL A 184 -28.54 1.14 10.02
C VAL A 184 -29.61 1.36 8.95
N THR A 185 -29.19 1.80 7.76
CA THR A 185 -30.06 1.93 6.59
C THR A 185 -29.59 0.96 5.51
N VAL A 186 -30.51 0.11 5.02
CA VAL A 186 -30.27 -0.81 3.90
C VAL A 186 -31.17 -0.39 2.75
N ASN A 187 -30.59 0.20 1.70
CA ASN A 187 -31.34 0.67 0.52
C ASN A 187 -31.71 -0.45 -0.47
N GLY A 188 -31.11 -1.64 -0.31
CA GLY A 188 -31.37 -2.82 -1.12
C GLY A 188 -32.18 -3.89 -0.39
N ASN A 189 -32.23 -5.09 -0.97
CA ASN A 189 -32.84 -6.25 -0.32
C ASN A 189 -32.02 -6.69 0.90
N TYR A 190 -32.71 -7.08 1.96
CA TYR A 190 -32.11 -7.66 3.17
C TYR A 190 -32.58 -9.11 3.33
N ALA A 191 -31.62 -10.02 3.50
CA ALA A 191 -31.88 -11.43 3.72
C ALA A 191 -31.13 -11.90 4.97
N VAL A 192 -31.82 -12.66 5.82
CA VAL A 192 -31.28 -13.25 7.04
C VAL A 192 -31.45 -14.76 6.96
N ASN A 193 -30.35 -15.50 7.04
CA ASN A 193 -30.39 -16.95 7.17
C ASN A 193 -30.18 -17.34 8.64
N GLY A 194 -31.28 -17.35 9.38
CA GLY A 194 -31.30 -17.51 10.82
C GLY A 194 -32.44 -16.71 11.45
N ASN A 195 -32.45 -16.63 12.77
CA ASN A 195 -33.45 -15.84 13.49
C ASN A 195 -33.12 -14.34 13.40
N SER A 196 -34.17 -13.52 13.38
CA SER A 196 -34.07 -12.08 13.53
C SER A 196 -34.98 -11.67 14.68
N ASP A 197 -34.36 -11.21 15.77
CA ASP A 197 -35.07 -10.64 16.91
C ASP A 197 -35.00 -9.11 16.80
N SER A 198 -36.12 -8.41 16.97
CA SER A 198 -36.10 -6.96 17.17
C SER A 198 -36.89 -6.58 18.41
N GLN A 199 -36.31 -5.68 19.20
CA GLN A 199 -36.84 -5.26 20.48
C GLN A 199 -36.84 -3.73 20.59
N GLY A 200 -37.72 -3.19 21.45
CA GLY A 200 -37.73 -1.76 21.80
C GLY A 200 -38.23 -0.81 20.70
N GLY A 201 -38.83 -1.32 19.61
CA GLY A 201 -39.27 -0.50 18.49
C GLY A 201 -40.48 -1.03 17.72
N LEU A 202 -40.90 -0.26 16.72
CA LEU A 202 -42.03 -0.57 15.82
C LEU A 202 -41.53 -1.30 14.59
N MET A 203 -42.10 -2.46 14.27
CA MET A 203 -41.88 -3.14 12.99
C MET A 203 -42.96 -2.74 12.00
N ARG A 204 -42.58 -2.25 10.81
CA ARG A 204 -43.54 -1.88 9.76
C ARG A 204 -43.27 -2.56 8.43
N HIS A 205 -44.34 -2.86 7.71
CA HIS A 205 -44.30 -3.23 6.31
C HIS A 205 -45.23 -2.33 5.51
N ASN A 206 -44.71 -1.65 4.47
CA ASN A 206 -45.44 -0.66 3.67
C ASN A 206 -46.20 0.38 4.52
N GLY A 207 -45.55 0.85 5.59
CA GLY A 207 -46.14 1.83 6.50
C GLY A 207 -47.23 1.29 7.44
N LYS A 208 -47.50 -0.02 7.48
CA LYS A 208 -48.40 -0.64 8.46
C LYS A 208 -47.61 -1.34 9.56
N ASP A 209 -48.09 -1.26 10.79
CA ASP A 209 -47.52 -1.99 11.93
C ASP A 209 -47.72 -3.50 11.73
N ILE A 210 -46.66 -4.27 11.90
CA ILE A 210 -46.65 -5.75 11.88
C ILE A 210 -46.02 -6.32 13.17
N GLY A 211 -45.82 -5.47 14.19
CA GLY A 211 -45.29 -5.84 15.49
C GLY A 211 -46.37 -6.23 16.50
N SER A 212 -46.08 -6.01 17.78
CA SER A 212 -46.90 -6.48 18.92
C SER A 212 -48.29 -5.85 19.03
N THR A 213 -48.53 -4.71 18.39
CA THR A 213 -49.80 -3.98 18.42
C THR A 213 -50.64 -4.15 17.16
N HIS A 214 -50.22 -5.01 16.22
CA HIS A 214 -50.99 -5.32 15.02
C HIS A 214 -52.33 -6.01 15.37
N THR A 215 -53.41 -5.55 14.73
CA THR A 215 -54.78 -6.06 14.98
C THR A 215 -55.56 -6.26 13.68
N HIS A 216 -56.56 -7.14 13.74
CA HIS A 216 -57.52 -7.37 12.66
C HIS A 216 -58.93 -7.00 13.15
N SER A 217 -59.66 -6.21 12.38
CA SER A 217 -61.05 -5.80 12.67
C SER A 217 -62.06 -6.49 11.74
N GLY A 218 -63.33 -6.52 12.13
CA GLY A 218 -64.41 -7.05 11.27
C GLY A 218 -64.50 -8.57 11.24
N VAL A 219 -63.92 -9.24 12.23
CA VAL A 219 -63.98 -10.70 12.39
C VAL A 219 -64.90 -11.07 13.55
N GLN A 220 -65.64 -12.19 13.41
CA GLN A 220 -66.32 -12.83 14.53
C GLN A 220 -65.33 -13.76 15.25
N ALA A 221 -65.02 -13.48 16.51
CA ALA A 221 -64.10 -14.32 17.28
C ALA A 221 -64.71 -15.71 17.52
N GLY A 222 -63.97 -16.76 17.14
CA GLY A 222 -64.25 -18.15 17.47
C GLY A 222 -63.56 -18.58 18.77
N LYS A 223 -63.75 -19.84 19.18
CA LYS A 223 -63.05 -20.44 20.33
C LYS A 223 -61.70 -21.06 19.96
N ASP A 224 -61.45 -21.28 18.66
CA ASP A 224 -60.28 -21.98 18.15
C ASP A 224 -59.26 -21.00 17.55
N ASN A 225 -57.99 -21.40 17.54
CA ASN A 225 -56.94 -20.70 16.80
C ASN A 225 -57.03 -21.05 15.31
N THR A 226 -56.57 -20.13 14.45
CA THR A 226 -56.39 -20.47 13.04
C THR A 226 -55.37 -21.61 12.90
N GLY A 227 -55.45 -22.35 11.80
CA GLY A 227 -54.38 -23.28 11.43
C GLY A 227 -53.05 -22.56 11.18
N SER A 228 -52.00 -23.33 10.90
CA SER A 228 -50.72 -22.77 10.46
C SER A 228 -50.91 -21.88 9.22
N PRO A 229 -50.17 -20.77 9.10
CA PRO A 229 -50.14 -19.99 7.87
C PRO A 229 -49.84 -20.88 6.65
N ILE A 230 -50.57 -20.69 5.56
CA ILE A 230 -50.35 -21.37 4.26
C ILE A 230 -49.44 -20.49 3.39
#